data_AF-A0A0F4LN22-F1
#
_entry.id   AF-A0A0F4LN22-F1
#
_cell.length_a   1.000
_cell.length_b   1.000
_cell.length_c   1.000
_cell.angle_alpha   90.00
_cell.angle_beta   90.00
_cell.angle_gamma   90.00
#
_symmetry.space_group_name_H-M   'P 1'
#
loop_
_entity.id
_entity.type
_entity.pdbx_description
1 polymer ?
#
loop_
_entity_poly.entity_id
_entity_poly.type
_entity_poly.pdbx_seq_one_letter_code
_entity_poly.pdbx_strand_id
1 'polypeptide(L)'
;MSQLVIITGEIQRKSPLQHSKKIANAVAITIIISESSSDKLIPLRYYNDQAKLIDQYIDIGDNVKAQCIIRSKHVVKARNKAKAYDYYKLSLDGKKISLVTPKSNPGDNEDINPKYLRQKIRQLLIEKISSNNN
;
A
#
# COMPACT_ATOMS: atom_id res chain seq x y z
N MET A 1 1.82 22.25 3.40
CA MET A 1 2.37 21.56 2.21
C MET A 1 2.16 20.06 2.37
N SER A 2 1.65 19.37 1.34
CA SER A 2 1.56 17.92 1.30
C SER A 2 2.82 17.34 0.67
N GLN A 3 3.50 16.43 1.35
CA GLN A 3 4.73 15.79 0.86
C GLN A 3 4.39 14.45 0.20
N LEU A 4 4.80 14.29 -1.06
CA LEU A 4 4.74 13.03 -1.79
C LEU A 4 5.93 12.16 -1.38
N VAL A 5 5.68 10.89 -1.10
CA VAL A 5 6.70 9.91 -0.72
C VAL A 5 6.51 8.63 -1.54
N ILE A 6 7.62 8.02 -1.91
CA ILE A 6 7.65 6.74 -2.61
C ILE A 6 8.26 5.71 -1.66
N ILE A 7 7.54 4.61 -1.48
CA ILE A 7 7.92 3.50 -0.60
C ILE A 7 7.98 2.23 -1.44
N THR A 8 9.04 1.46 -1.30
CA THR A 8 9.14 0.11 -1.90
C THR A 8 9.32 -0.89 -0.78
N GLY A 9 8.58 -2.00 -0.84
CA GLY A 9 8.71 -3.07 0.14
C GLY A 9 7.69 -4.19 -0.08
N GLU A 10 7.68 -5.16 0.84
CA GLU A 10 6.80 -6.33 0.76
C GLU A 10 5.54 -6.11 1.60
N ILE A 11 4.38 -6.57 1.10
CA ILE A 11 3.12 -6.48 1.84
C ILE A 11 3.07 -7.56 2.91
N GLN A 12 3.03 -7.15 4.17
CA GLN A 12 2.90 -8.05 5.32
C GLN A 12 1.45 -8.24 5.76
N ARG A 13 0.60 -7.22 5.57
CA ARG A 13 -0.81 -7.27 5.97
C ARG A 13 -1.67 -6.55 4.96
N LYS A 14 -2.85 -7.09 4.69
CA LYS A 14 -3.90 -6.48 3.86
C LYS A 14 -5.23 -6.61 4.59
N SER A 15 -5.95 -5.50 4.75
CA SER A 15 -7.32 -5.52 5.25
C SER A 15 -8.27 -5.93 4.12
N PRO A 16 -9.44 -6.51 4.43
CA PRO A 16 -10.51 -6.64 3.44
C PRO A 16 -10.94 -5.26 2.93
N LEU A 17 -11.51 -5.22 1.71
CA LEU A 17 -12.16 -4.03 1.17
C LEU A 17 -13.33 -3.61 2.06
N GLN A 18 -13.22 -2.41 2.61
CA GLN A 18 -14.27 -1.81 3.43
C GLN A 18 -15.20 -0.99 2.54
N HIS A 19 -16.46 -1.42 2.46
CA HIS A 19 -17.55 -0.66 1.85
C HIS A 19 -18.25 0.16 2.94
N SER A 20 -18.33 1.47 2.76
CA SER A 20 -19.10 2.33 3.64
C SER A 20 -20.07 3.18 2.83
N LYS A 21 -21.32 3.26 3.27
CA LYS A 21 -22.32 4.14 2.65
C LYS A 21 -21.94 5.63 2.75
N LYS A 22 -21.02 6.00 3.65
CA LYS A 22 -20.55 7.37 3.89
C LYS A 22 -19.10 7.63 3.48
N ILE A 23 -18.32 6.58 3.21
CA ILE A 23 -16.88 6.71 2.92
C ILE A 23 -16.60 5.96 1.62
N ALA A 24 -15.81 6.60 0.75
CA ALA A 24 -15.08 5.97 -0.34
C ALA A 24 -14.61 4.56 0.04
N ASN A 25 -14.76 3.58 -0.87
CA ASN A 25 -14.23 2.22 -0.66
C ASN A 25 -12.79 2.31 -0.18
N ALA A 26 -12.41 1.55 0.86
CA ALA A 26 -11.10 1.70 1.48
C ALA A 26 -10.43 0.36 1.74
N VAL A 27 -9.12 0.32 1.55
CA VAL A 27 -8.25 -0.81 1.93
C VAL A 27 -7.05 -0.26 2.67
N ALA A 28 -6.65 -0.93 3.74
CA ALA A 28 -5.40 -0.69 4.44
C ALA A 28 -4.43 -1.83 4.15
N ILE A 29 -3.19 -1.49 3.79
CA ILE A 29 -2.09 -2.45 3.69
C ILE A 29 -0.98 -2.03 4.64
N THR A 30 -0.15 -3.00 5.05
CA THR A 30 1.10 -2.73 5.78
C THR A 30 2.26 -3.26 4.96
N ILE A 31 3.18 -2.38 4.62
CA ILE A 31 4.41 -2.71 3.90
C ILE A 31 5.54 -2.82 4.92
N ILE A 32 6.38 -3.85 4.79
CA ILE A 32 7.67 -3.91 5.49
C ILE A 32 8.77 -3.35 4.58
N ILE A 33 9.58 -2.46 5.15
CA ILE A 33 10.82 -1.99 4.53
C ILE A 33 11.96 -2.47 5.41
N SER A 34 12.83 -3.28 4.85
CA SER A 34 14.07 -3.70 5.50
C SER A 34 15.17 -2.69 5.17
N GLU A 35 15.59 -1.92 6.17
CA GLU A 35 16.84 -1.16 6.13
C GLU A 35 17.93 -1.97 6.84
N SER A 36 19.20 -1.67 6.57
CA SER A 36 20.38 -2.44 7.05
C SER A 36 20.41 -2.76 8.56
N SER A 37 19.65 -2.02 9.37
CA SER A 37 19.62 -2.16 10.84
C SER A 37 18.24 -2.46 11.43
N SER A 38 17.15 -2.39 10.65
CA SER A 38 15.81 -2.60 11.19
C SER A 38 14.75 -2.77 10.09
N ASP A 39 13.75 -3.60 10.40
CA ASP A 39 12.52 -3.64 9.65
C ASP A 39 11.51 -2.60 10.14
N LYS A 40 10.97 -1.81 9.22
CA LYS A 40 9.93 -0.82 9.49
C LYS A 40 8.61 -1.26 8.87
N LEU A 41 7.57 -1.35 9.70
CA LEU A 41 6.20 -1.61 9.26
C LEU A 41 5.48 -0.29 9.01
N ILE A 42 5.08 -0.08 7.76
CA ILE A 42 4.43 1.16 7.32
C ILE A 42 2.99 0.87 6.91
N PRO A 43 1.98 1.33 7.69
CA PRO A 43 0.59 1.23 7.31
C PRO A 43 0.25 2.30 6.27
N LEU A 44 -0.33 1.85 5.15
CA LEU A 44 -0.84 2.69 4.06
C LEU A 44 -2.34 2.50 3.93
N ARG A 45 -3.04 3.56 3.55
CA ARG A 45 -4.48 3.50 3.28
C ARG A 45 -4.80 4.00 1.88
N TYR A 46 -5.57 3.22 1.15
CA TYR A 46 -6.01 3.51 -0.21
C TYR A 46 -7.51 3.64 -0.24
N TYR A 47 -8.00 4.41 -1.21
CA TYR A 47 -9.42 4.73 -1.35
C TYR A 47 -9.87 4.54 -2.81
N ASN A 48 -11.18 4.41 -3.00
CA ASN A 48 -11.86 4.32 -4.30
C ASN A 48 -11.27 3.23 -5.20
N ASP A 49 -10.90 3.58 -6.43
CA ASP A 49 -10.48 2.61 -7.44
C ASP A 49 -9.13 1.98 -7.10
N GLN A 50 -8.25 2.72 -6.41
CA GLN A 50 -7.01 2.14 -5.88
C GLN A 50 -7.30 1.09 -4.81
N ALA A 51 -8.31 1.30 -3.96
CA ALA A 51 -8.70 0.30 -2.97
C ALA A 51 -9.24 -0.97 -3.64
N LYS A 52 -10.09 -0.84 -4.67
CA LYS A 52 -10.60 -1.98 -5.45
C LYS A 52 -9.48 -2.74 -6.16
N LEU A 53 -8.53 -2.01 -6.76
CA LEU A 53 -7.39 -2.59 -7.47
C LEU A 53 -6.51 -3.40 -6.52
N ILE A 54 -6.22 -2.88 -5.33
CA ILE A 54 -5.47 -3.59 -4.30
C ILE A 54 -6.23 -4.83 -3.84
N ASP A 55 -7.53 -4.72 -3.63
CA ASP A 55 -8.36 -5.84 -3.21
C ASP A 55 -8.31 -6.99 -4.22
N GLN A 56 -8.38 -6.68 -5.52
CA GLN A 56 -8.43 -7.68 -6.59
C GLN A 56 -7.07 -8.28 -6.98
N TYR A 57 -6.00 -7.49 -6.97
CA TYR A 57 -4.76 -7.86 -7.67
C TYR A 57 -3.51 -7.90 -6.81
N ILE A 58 -3.59 -7.51 -5.55
CA ILE A 58 -2.42 -7.38 -4.68
C ILE A 58 -2.62 -8.24 -3.45
N ASP A 59 -1.69 -9.13 -3.17
CA ASP A 59 -1.75 -10.06 -2.05
C ASP A 59 -0.60 -9.85 -1.04
N ILE A 60 -0.74 -10.52 0.11
CA ILE A 60 0.31 -10.60 1.11
C ILE A 60 1.51 -11.35 0.50
N GLY A 61 2.71 -10.83 0.74
CA GLY A 61 3.96 -11.35 0.18
C GLY A 61 4.32 -10.80 -1.20
N ASP A 62 3.50 -9.91 -1.77
CA ASP A 62 3.84 -9.18 -2.98
C ASP A 62 4.78 -8.00 -2.68
N ASN A 63 5.79 -7.83 -3.52
CA ASN A 63 6.64 -6.64 -3.52
C ASN A 63 5.95 -5.53 -4.31
N VAL A 64 5.86 -4.34 -3.71
CA VAL A 64 5.16 -3.20 -4.28
C VAL A 64 5.97 -1.91 -4.15
N LYS A 65 5.74 -1.02 -5.12
CA LYS A 65 6.13 0.38 -5.07
C LYS A 65 4.86 1.22 -4.86
N ALA A 66 4.77 1.86 -3.71
CA ALA A 66 3.66 2.69 -3.28
C ALA A 66 4.04 4.17 -3.35
N GLN A 67 3.26 4.95 -4.11
CA GLN A 67 3.28 6.42 -4.01
C GLN A 67 2.22 6.86 -3.02
N CYS A 68 2.60 7.64 -2.03
CA CYS A 68 1.74 8.05 -0.93
C CYS A 68 1.96 9.51 -0.55
N ILE A 69 0.97 10.10 0.12
CA ILE A 69 1.05 11.46 0.65
C ILE A 69 1.05 11.37 2.17
N ILE A 70 2.04 12.00 2.81
CA ILE A 70 2.04 12.16 4.26
C ILE A 70 0.97 13.19 4.65
N ARG A 71 0.10 12.79 5.56
CA ARG A 71 -0.85 13.68 6.22
C ARG A 71 -0.65 13.62 7.72
N SER A 72 -0.53 14.79 8.32
CA SER A 72 -0.62 14.95 9.78
C SER A 72 -2.04 15.37 10.11
N LYS A 73 -2.68 14.63 11.01
CA LYS A 73 -3.97 15.02 11.58
C LYS A 73 -3.78 15.31 13.06
N HIS A 74 -4.11 16.52 13.48
CA HIS A 74 -4.23 16.83 14.90
C HIS A 74 -5.43 16.06 15.48
N VAL A 75 -5.19 15.27 16.52
CA VAL A 75 -6.23 14.49 17.20
C VAL A 75 -6.25 14.87 18.66
N VAL A 76 -7.38 15.41 19.08
CA VAL A 76 -7.70 15.63 20.49
C VAL A 76 -8.52 14.43 20.95
N LYS A 77 -7.95 13.58 21.81
CA LYS A 77 -8.72 12.50 22.45
C LYS A 77 -9.13 12.92 23.85
N ALA A 78 -10.43 13.16 24.04
CA ALA A 78 -11.03 13.25 25.37
C ALA A 78 -11.28 11.82 25.88
N ARG A 79 -10.30 11.24 26.59
CA ARG A 79 -10.46 9.90 27.20
C ARG A 79 -11.00 9.96 28.63
N ASN A 80 -10.85 11.08 29.32
CA ASN A 80 -11.45 11.38 30.62
C ASN A 80 -11.75 12.89 30.69
N LYS A 81 -12.87 13.29 31.30
CA LYS A 81 -13.32 14.70 31.43
C LYS A 81 -12.29 15.65 32.06
N ALA A 82 -11.18 15.14 32.61
CA ALA A 82 -10.18 15.90 33.35
C ALA A 82 -8.92 16.31 32.56
N LYS A 83 -8.53 15.61 31.47
CA LYS A 83 -7.36 16.01 30.63
C LYS A 83 -7.53 15.56 29.18
N ALA A 84 -7.55 16.51 28.26
CA ALA A 84 -7.41 16.24 26.84
C ALA A 84 -5.92 16.00 26.53
N TYR A 85 -5.61 14.93 25.81
CA TYR A 85 -4.26 14.72 25.28
C TYR A 85 -4.25 15.11 23.81
N ASP A 86 -3.44 16.12 23.49
CA ASP A 86 -3.18 16.58 22.14
C ASP A 86 -2.05 15.75 21.54
N TYR A 87 -2.31 15.09 20.42
CA TYR A 87 -1.28 14.40 19.67
C TYR A 87 -1.52 14.50 18.17
N TYR A 88 -0.44 14.47 17.40
CA TYR A 88 -0.50 14.40 15.95
C TYR A 88 -0.46 12.94 15.51
N LYS A 89 -1.44 12.55 14.70
CA LYS A 89 -1.44 11.26 14.02
C LYS A 89 -0.95 11.44 12.59
N LEU A 90 0.20 10.86 12.29
CA LEU A 90 0.66 10.72 10.91
C LEU A 90 -0.11 9.57 10.23
N SER A 91 -0.53 9.83 9.00
CA SER A 91 -1.19 8.86 8.12
C SER A 91 -0.61 8.99 6.73
N LEU A 92 -0.40 7.85 6.08
CA LEU A 92 0.06 7.78 4.69
C LEU A 92 -1.11 7.37 3.81
N ASP A 93 -1.60 8.32 3.04
CA ASP A 93 -2.67 8.09 2.06
C ASP A 93 -2.03 7.67 0.74
N GLY A 94 -2.26 6.43 0.35
CA GLY A 94 -1.80 5.86 -0.91
C GLY A 94 -2.51 6.51 -2.11
N LYS A 95 -1.71 6.87 -3.12
CA LYS A 95 -2.17 7.48 -4.38
C LYS A 95 -2.06 6.52 -5.55
N LYS A 96 -0.95 5.80 -5.63
CA LYS A 96 -0.70 4.80 -6.67
C LYS A 96 0.08 3.65 -6.06
N ILE A 97 -0.20 2.45 -6.56
CA ILE A 97 0.55 1.25 -6.21
C ILE A 97 0.84 0.48 -7.49
N SER A 98 2.02 -0.12 -7.54
CA SER A 98 2.45 -0.97 -8.64
C SER A 98 3.24 -2.14 -8.09
N LEU A 99 3.01 -3.32 -8.64
CA LEU A 99 3.81 -4.51 -8.33
C LEU A 99 5.24 -4.33 -8.83
N VAL A 100 6.20 -4.83 -8.05
CA VAL A 100 7.62 -4.87 -8.41
C VAL A 100 8.02 -6.33 -8.47
N THR A 101 8.24 -6.85 -9.68
CA THR A 101 8.97 -8.11 -9.84
C THR A 101 10.44 -7.84 -9.51
N PRO A 102 11.06 -8.59 -8.59
CA PRO A 102 12.51 -8.51 -8.40
C PRO A 102 13.19 -8.78 -9.73
N LYS A 103 14.30 -8.08 -10.02
CA LYS A 103 15.15 -8.41 -11.16
C LYS A 103 15.70 -9.80 -10.93
N SER A 104 15.15 -10.75 -11.65
CA SER A 104 15.65 -12.09 -11.81
C SER A 104 17.02 -12.02 -12.50
N ASN A 105 17.98 -12.79 -11.97
CA ASN A 105 19.32 -12.82 -12.55
C ASN A 105 19.26 -13.60 -13.87
N PRO A 106 19.96 -13.14 -14.93
CA PRO A 106 20.09 -13.92 -16.16
C PRO A 106 20.82 -15.24 -15.83
N GLY A 107 20.07 -16.33 -15.70
CA GLY A 107 20.56 -17.63 -15.23
C GLY A 107 19.66 -18.32 -14.20
N ASP A 108 18.77 -17.57 -13.52
CA ASP A 108 17.66 -18.18 -12.80
C ASP A 108 16.64 -18.69 -13.82
N ASN A 109 16.17 -19.94 -13.67
CA ASN A 109 15.04 -20.48 -14.44
C ASN A 109 13.76 -19.70 -14.10
N GLU A 110 13.62 -18.49 -14.64
CA GLU A 110 12.48 -17.57 -14.49
C GLU A 110 11.15 -18.19 -14.92
N ASP A 111 11.19 -19.25 -15.73
CA ASP A 111 10.02 -19.93 -16.27
C ASP A 111 9.33 -20.89 -15.28
N ILE A 112 9.87 -21.13 -14.07
CA ILE A 112 9.37 -22.22 -13.20
C ILE A 112 8.72 -21.73 -11.90
N ASN A 113 8.91 -20.48 -11.45
CA ASN A 113 8.26 -20.05 -10.21
C ASN A 113 6.84 -19.48 -10.46
N PRO A 114 5.77 -20.23 -10.12
CA PRO A 114 4.40 -19.78 -10.34
C PRO A 114 4.08 -18.48 -9.58
N LYS A 115 4.83 -18.14 -8.51
CA LYS A 115 4.68 -16.87 -7.79
C LYS A 115 5.06 -15.67 -8.67
N TYR A 116 6.21 -15.72 -9.34
CA TYR A 116 6.70 -14.59 -10.15
C TYR A 116 5.90 -14.44 -11.45
N LEU A 117 5.50 -15.54 -12.08
CA LEU A 117 4.62 -15.51 -13.25
C LEU A 117 3.28 -14.83 -12.91
N ARG A 118 2.64 -15.22 -11.79
CA ARG A 118 1.40 -14.59 -11.32
C ARG A 118 1.60 -13.11 -11.01
N GLN A 119 2.73 -12.73 -10.41
CA GLN A 119 3.01 -11.33 -10.12
C GLN A 119 3.18 -10.51 -11.40
N LYS A 120 3.89 -11.03 -12.41
CA LYS A 120 4.10 -10.38 -13.71
C LYS A 120 2.79 -10.22 -14.48
N ILE A 121 1.93 -11.25 -14.51
CA ILE A 121 0.60 -11.16 -15.12
C ILE A 121 -0.24 -10.08 -14.42
N ARG A 122 -0.28 -10.07 -13.08
CA ARG A 122 -1.04 -9.07 -12.32
C ARG A 122 -0.50 -7.65 -12.53
N GLN A 123 0.82 -7.49 -12.66
CA GLN A 123 1.42 -6.20 -12.99
C GLN A 123 0.91 -5.68 -14.34
N LEU A 124 0.93 -6.52 -15.38
CA LEU A 124 0.44 -6.16 -16.72
C LEU A 124 -1.05 -5.79 -16.71
N LEU A 125 -1.86 -6.48 -15.90
CA LEU A 125 -3.28 -6.16 -15.73
C LEU A 125 -3.47 -4.78 -15.09
N ILE A 126 -2.74 -4.48 -14.01
CA ILE A 126 -2.78 -3.19 -13.31
C ILE A 126 -2.37 -2.04 -14.24
N GLU A 127 -1.32 -2.24 -15.04
CA GLU A 127 -0.83 -1.25 -16.00
C GLU A 127 -1.88 -0.95 -17.08
N LYS A 128 -2.52 -1.98 -17.65
CA LYS A 128 -3.61 -1.80 -18.63
C LYS A 128 -4.78 -1.00 -18.06
N ILE A 129 -5.24 -1.31 -16.85
CA ILE A 129 -6.36 -0.59 -16.20
C ILE A 129 -5.99 0.88 -15.93
N SER A 130 -4.73 1.13 -15.55
CA SER A 130 -4.24 2.47 -15.27
C SER A 130 -4.13 3.33 -16.53
N SER A 131 -3.80 2.74 -17.67
CA SER A 131 -3.70 3.44 -18.96
C SER A 131 -5.05 3.76 -19.59
N ASN A 132 -6.10 2.97 -19.33
CA ASN A 132 -7.46 3.23 -19.84
C ASN A 132 -8.21 4.35 -19.10
N ASN A 133 -7.74 4.77 -17.93
CA ASN A 133 -8.38 5.82 -17.12
C ASN A 133 -7.69 7.20 -17.27
N ASN A 134 -6.77 7.34 -18.22
CA ASN A 134 -6.20 8.61 -18.68
C ASN A 134 -6.65 8.87 -20.11
#